data_AF-A0A969X013-F1
#
_entry.id   AF-A0A969X013-F1
#
_cell.length_a   1.000
_cell.length_b   1.000
_cell.length_c   1.000
_cell.angle_alpha   90.00
_cell.angle_beta   90.00
_cell.angle_gamma   90.00
#
_symmetry.space_group_name_H-M   'P 1'
#
loop_
_entity.id
_entity.type
_entity.pdbx_description
1 polymer ?
#
loop_
_entity_poly.entity_id
_entity_poly.type
_entity_poly.pdbx_seq_one_letter_code
_entity_poly.pdbx_strand_id
1 'polypeptide(L)'
;DYFVNIFGKTASLFAAACRSGALTAEVPREEVYRIGSFGEYLGYAYQIRDDIIDFVGQEEVMGKPVGSDLRNGLITLPITRALEVSEHGQELRDLINSREIDNDDIYRAITIISRCGAFDYAWGRALESLDRAQDILESFPYSHGREALLGFCSGMISVPTSLWRDDSLPGQLIWGSDISCPSPDSPGFITT
;
A
#
# COMPACT_ATOMS: atom_id res chain seq x y z
N ASP A 1 8.30 -13.93 4.43
CA ASP A 1 6.99 -14.34 4.96
C ASP A 1 5.83 -13.40 4.59
N TYR A 2 5.96 -12.06 4.74
CA TYR A 2 4.89 -11.11 4.38
C TYR A 2 4.40 -11.22 2.92
N PHE A 3 5.30 -11.11 1.93
CA PHE A 3 4.92 -11.18 0.50
C PHE A 3 4.26 -12.53 0.11
N VAL A 4 4.69 -13.63 0.74
CA VAL A 4 4.07 -14.96 0.54
C VAL A 4 2.63 -14.97 1.06
N ASN A 5 2.39 -14.35 2.22
CA ASN A 5 1.06 -14.26 2.83
C ASN A 5 0.11 -13.41 1.98
N ILE A 6 0.54 -12.20 1.57
CA ILE A 6 -0.30 -11.31 0.76
C ILE A 6 -0.48 -11.82 -0.67
N PHE A 7 0.45 -12.65 -1.18
CA PHE A 7 0.21 -13.39 -2.41
C PHE A 7 -0.98 -14.33 -2.27
N GLY A 8 -0.98 -15.18 -1.24
CA GLY A 8 -2.04 -16.17 -1.02
C GLY A 8 -3.42 -15.56 -0.76
N LYS A 9 -3.48 -14.37 -0.16
CA LYS A 9 -4.74 -13.72 0.21
C LYS A 9 -5.29 -12.76 -0.84
N THR A 10 -4.40 -12.00 -1.49
CA THR A 10 -4.80 -10.83 -2.28
C THR A 10 -4.21 -10.90 -3.69
N ALA A 11 -2.89 -10.94 -3.83
CA ALA A 11 -2.26 -10.78 -5.15
C ALA A 11 -2.57 -11.93 -6.11
N SER A 12 -2.75 -13.16 -5.59
CA SER A 12 -3.13 -14.32 -6.40
C SER A 12 -4.51 -14.15 -7.07
N LEU A 13 -5.45 -13.47 -6.42
CA LEU A 13 -6.78 -13.21 -6.99
C LEU A 13 -6.71 -12.19 -8.13
N PHE A 14 -5.94 -11.11 -7.96
CA PHE A 14 -5.68 -10.17 -9.05
C PHE A 14 -5.00 -10.85 -10.24
N ALA A 15 -3.96 -11.65 -9.98
CA ALA A 15 -3.29 -12.42 -11.02
C ALA A 15 -4.24 -13.40 -11.73
N ALA A 16 -5.10 -14.10 -10.98
CA ALA A 16 -6.09 -15.02 -11.54
C ALA A 16 -7.13 -14.31 -12.40
N ALA A 17 -7.60 -13.13 -11.99
CA ALA A 17 -8.54 -12.32 -12.77
C ALA A 17 -7.94 -11.90 -14.12
N CYS A 18 -6.71 -11.36 -14.10
CA CYS A 18 -6.00 -10.98 -15.32
C CYS A 18 -5.76 -12.17 -16.26
N ARG A 19 -5.30 -13.30 -15.70
CA ARG A 19 -5.10 -14.54 -16.46
C ARG A 19 -6.40 -15.06 -17.08
N SER A 20 -7.51 -14.99 -16.34
CA SER A 20 -8.82 -15.45 -16.84
C SER A 20 -9.29 -14.63 -18.04
N GLY A 21 -9.09 -13.31 -18.00
CA GLY A 21 -9.37 -12.43 -19.13
C GLY A 21 -8.54 -12.79 -20.37
N ALA A 22 -7.23 -12.98 -20.20
CA ALA A 22 -6.35 -13.38 -21.30
C ALA A 22 -6.64 -14.77 -21.86
N LEU A 23 -6.96 -15.75 -21.00
CA LEU A 23 -7.36 -17.09 -21.45
C LEU A 23 -8.63 -17.06 -22.30
N THR A 24 -9.59 -16.19 -21.94
CA THR A 24 -10.82 -16.01 -22.73
C THR A 24 -10.55 -15.36 -24.09
N ALA A 25 -9.49 -14.56 -24.21
CA ALA A 25 -9.05 -13.96 -25.46
C ALA A 25 -8.15 -14.90 -26.30
N GLU A 26 -7.93 -16.15 -25.85
CA GLU A 26 -7.14 -17.18 -26.55
C GLU A 26 -5.72 -16.73 -26.94
N VAL A 27 -5.11 -15.85 -26.15
CA VAL A 27 -3.75 -15.35 -26.40
C VAL A 27 -2.70 -16.42 -26.07
N PRO A 28 -1.46 -16.30 -26.60
CA PRO A 28 -0.38 -17.21 -26.24
C PRO A 28 -0.15 -17.30 -24.73
N ARG A 29 0.28 -18.47 -24.25
CA ARG A 29 0.54 -18.70 -22.81
C ARG A 29 1.49 -17.67 -22.20
N GLU A 30 2.49 -17.23 -22.95
CA GLU A 30 3.41 -16.19 -22.52
C GLU A 30 2.68 -14.89 -22.14
N GLU A 31 1.71 -14.46 -22.94
CA GLU A 31 0.92 -13.25 -22.67
C GLU A 31 -0.02 -13.45 -21.47
N VAL A 32 -0.59 -14.65 -21.30
CA VAL A 32 -1.37 -15.02 -20.11
C VAL A 32 -0.51 -14.88 -18.85
N TYR A 33 0.73 -15.36 -18.86
CA TYR A 33 1.63 -15.24 -17.73
C TYR A 33 2.06 -13.79 -17.48
N ARG A 34 2.41 -13.04 -18.54
CA ARG A 34 2.80 -11.62 -18.44
C ARG A 34 1.70 -10.78 -17.79
N ILE A 35 0.46 -10.86 -18.30
CA ILE A 35 -0.65 -10.09 -17.71
C ILE A 35 -1.01 -10.59 -16.30
N GLY A 36 -0.77 -11.88 -16.02
CA GLY A 36 -0.88 -12.42 -14.67
C GLY A 36 0.11 -11.79 -13.70
N SER A 37 1.36 -11.59 -14.13
CA SER A 37 2.39 -10.89 -13.33
C SER A 37 2.02 -9.43 -13.09
N PHE A 38 1.40 -8.76 -14.08
CA PHE A 38 0.81 -7.44 -13.86
C PHE A 38 -0.20 -7.47 -12.71
N GLY A 39 -1.17 -8.38 -12.75
CA GLY A 39 -2.17 -8.53 -11.69
C GLY A 39 -1.53 -8.83 -10.32
N GLU A 40 -0.50 -9.67 -10.28
CA GLU A 40 0.23 -9.97 -9.05
C GLU A 40 0.87 -8.70 -8.43
N TYR A 41 1.63 -7.94 -9.21
CA TYR A 41 2.27 -6.73 -8.73
C TYR A 41 1.27 -5.64 -8.33
N LEU A 42 0.19 -5.52 -9.09
CA LEU A 42 -0.93 -4.64 -8.74
C LEU A 42 -1.56 -5.04 -7.39
N GLY A 43 -1.75 -6.34 -7.16
CA GLY A 43 -2.29 -6.85 -5.91
C GLY A 43 -1.35 -6.65 -4.72
N TYR A 44 -0.03 -6.70 -4.92
CA TYR A 44 0.93 -6.30 -3.88
C TYR A 44 0.83 -4.82 -3.54
N ALA A 45 0.81 -3.94 -4.55
CA ALA A 45 0.67 -2.50 -4.34
C ALA A 45 -0.64 -2.18 -3.60
N TYR A 46 -1.74 -2.84 -3.99
CA TYR A 46 -3.04 -2.68 -3.35
C TYR A 46 -3.02 -3.06 -1.88
N GLN A 47 -2.50 -4.24 -1.53
CA GLN A 47 -2.48 -4.70 -0.14
C GLN A 47 -1.56 -3.86 0.73
N ILE A 48 -0.37 -3.51 0.25
CA ILE A 48 0.56 -2.69 1.03
C ILE A 48 -0.04 -1.30 1.31
N ARG A 49 -0.74 -0.71 0.32
CA ARG A 49 -1.48 0.53 0.51
C ARG A 49 -2.59 0.38 1.55
N ASP A 50 -3.38 -0.70 1.48
CA ASP A 50 -4.46 -0.99 2.42
C ASP A 50 -3.92 -1.12 3.86
N ASP A 51 -2.83 -1.89 4.03
CA ASP A 51 -2.12 -2.04 5.30
C ASP A 51 -1.66 -0.68 5.86
N ILE A 52 -1.19 0.25 5.03
CA ILE A 52 -0.79 1.59 5.49
C ILE A 52 -2.01 2.42 5.90
N ILE A 53 -3.04 2.43 5.06
CA ILE A 53 -4.24 3.24 5.29
C ILE A 53 -4.92 2.85 6.61
N ASP A 54 -4.90 1.57 7.00
CA ASP A 54 -5.43 1.11 8.30
C ASP A 54 -4.85 1.86 9.53
N PHE A 55 -3.61 2.35 9.43
CA PHE A 55 -2.97 3.10 10.52
C PHE A 55 -3.17 4.62 10.45
N VAL A 56 -3.50 5.16 9.28
CA VAL A 56 -3.46 6.62 9.04
C VAL A 56 -4.85 7.20 8.74
N GLY A 57 -5.83 6.36 8.41
CA GLY A 57 -7.17 6.84 8.08
C GLY A 57 -7.90 7.41 9.29
N GLN A 58 -8.47 8.61 9.13
CA GLN A 58 -9.40 9.19 10.09
C GLN A 58 -10.64 8.28 10.23
N GLU A 59 -11.09 8.07 11.48
CA GLU A 59 -12.20 7.17 11.82
C GLU A 59 -13.48 7.54 11.05
N GLU A 60 -13.67 8.83 10.75
CA GLU A 60 -14.80 9.38 9.99
C GLU A 60 -14.81 8.96 8.51
N VAL A 61 -13.63 8.73 7.91
CA VAL A 61 -13.49 8.38 6.49
C VAL A 61 -13.51 6.86 6.28
N MET A 62 -13.01 6.11 7.26
CA MET A 62 -12.82 4.65 7.18
C MET A 62 -13.96 3.85 7.80
N GLY A 63 -14.77 4.47 8.65
CA GLY A 63 -15.87 3.79 9.37
C GLY A 63 -15.39 2.70 10.34
N LYS A 64 -14.11 2.72 10.71
CA LYS A 64 -13.43 1.77 11.59
C LYS A 64 -12.42 2.52 12.48
N PRO A 65 -12.17 2.03 13.71
CA PRO A 65 -11.18 2.64 14.59
C PRO A 65 -9.76 2.50 14.02
N VAL A 66 -8.95 3.55 14.18
CA VAL A 66 -7.54 3.58 13.75
C VAL A 66 -6.76 2.39 14.30
N GLY A 67 -5.92 1.79 13.46
CA GLY A 67 -5.05 0.66 13.83
C GLY A 67 -5.83 -0.62 14.12
N SER A 68 -6.89 -0.89 13.35
CA SER A 68 -7.69 -2.12 13.48
C SER A 68 -6.81 -3.37 13.30
N ASP A 69 -5.88 -3.36 12.36
CA ASP A 69 -4.94 -4.45 12.16
C ASP A 69 -4.07 -4.68 13.38
N LEU A 70 -3.58 -3.60 13.99
CA LEU A 70 -2.80 -3.67 15.23
C LEU A 70 -3.63 -4.22 16.40
N ARG A 71 -4.89 -3.79 16.54
CA ARG A 71 -5.82 -4.31 17.56
C ARG A 71 -6.09 -5.81 17.40
N ASN A 72 -6.09 -6.30 16.17
CA ASN A 72 -6.26 -7.71 15.86
C ASN A 72 -4.95 -8.51 15.88
N GLY A 73 -3.82 -7.86 16.24
CA GLY A 73 -2.50 -8.49 16.27
C GLY A 73 -1.97 -8.88 14.87
N LEU A 74 -2.48 -8.26 13.81
CA LEU A 74 -2.04 -8.52 12.45
C LEU A 74 -0.69 -7.84 12.21
N ILE A 75 0.30 -8.65 11.84
CA ILE A 75 1.64 -8.17 11.50
C ILE A 75 1.68 -7.83 10.00
N THR A 76 1.50 -6.54 9.70
CA THR A 76 1.58 -5.97 8.35
C THR A 76 3.01 -5.57 7.99
N LEU A 77 3.24 -5.10 6.75
CA LEU A 77 4.58 -4.70 6.30
C LEU A 77 5.22 -3.60 7.16
N PRO A 78 4.50 -2.52 7.52
CA PRO A 78 5.07 -1.52 8.43
C PRO A 78 5.49 -2.05 9.77
N ILE A 79 4.66 -2.88 10.40
CA ILE A 79 4.96 -3.48 11.70
C ILE A 79 6.19 -4.38 11.59
N THR A 80 6.23 -5.23 10.55
CA THR A 80 7.38 -6.10 10.27
C THR A 80 8.65 -5.27 10.17
N ARG A 81 8.62 -4.19 9.39
CA ARG A 81 9.78 -3.31 9.23
C ARG A 81 10.18 -2.63 10.54
N ALA A 82 9.23 -2.08 11.28
CA ALA A 82 9.50 -1.39 12.54
C ALA A 82 10.13 -2.32 13.58
N LEU A 83 9.67 -3.59 13.66
CA LEU A 83 10.26 -4.60 14.54
C LEU A 83 11.71 -4.95 14.19
N GLU A 84 12.13 -4.76 12.93
CA GLU A 84 13.50 -5.02 12.46
C GLU A 84 14.46 -3.86 12.75
N VAL A 85 14.00 -2.60 12.62
CA VAL A 85 14.90 -1.43 12.59
C VAL A 85 14.73 -0.44 13.72
N SER A 86 13.62 -0.50 14.46
CA SER A 86 13.39 0.44 15.56
C SER A 86 14.22 0.07 16.79
N GLU A 87 14.82 1.07 17.43
CA GLU A 87 15.42 0.92 18.77
C GLU A 87 14.37 0.53 19.83
N HIS A 88 13.09 0.86 19.58
CA HIS A 88 11.93 0.50 20.39
C HIS A 88 11.25 -0.79 19.90
N GLY A 89 11.93 -1.64 19.11
CA GLY A 89 11.34 -2.86 18.55
C GLY A 89 10.82 -3.86 19.60
N GLN A 90 11.45 -3.91 20.78
CA GLN A 90 10.95 -4.75 21.89
C GLN A 90 9.65 -4.19 22.48
N GLU A 91 9.59 -2.88 22.72
CA GLU A 91 8.38 -2.20 23.20
C GLU A 91 7.21 -2.40 22.21
N LEU A 92 7.46 -2.23 20.92
CA LEU A 92 6.46 -2.49 19.88
C LEU A 92 5.99 -3.95 19.90
N ARG A 93 6.91 -4.91 20.08
CA ARG A 93 6.56 -6.33 20.19
C ARG A 93 5.67 -6.61 21.40
N ASP A 94 5.94 -5.98 22.52
CA ASP A 94 5.17 -6.16 23.74
C ASP A 94 3.75 -5.59 23.58
N LEU A 95 3.62 -4.40 22.97
CA LEU A 95 2.33 -3.79 22.64
C LEU A 95 1.48 -4.69 21.73
N ILE A 96 2.07 -5.24 20.65
CA ILE A 96 1.36 -6.12 19.71
C ILE A 96 0.89 -7.42 20.36
N ASN A 97 1.66 -7.96 21.31
CA ASN A 97 1.31 -9.21 22.00
C ASN A 97 0.39 -8.99 23.21
N SER A 98 0.07 -7.74 23.56
CA SER A 98 -0.85 -7.43 24.65
C SER A 98 -2.26 -7.94 24.33
N ARG A 99 -2.92 -8.51 25.34
CA ARG A 99 -4.32 -8.96 25.21
C ARG A 99 -5.32 -7.82 25.36
N GLU A 100 -4.89 -6.73 25.98
CA GLU A 100 -5.67 -5.52 26.21
C GLU A 100 -4.82 -4.37 25.66
N ILE A 101 -5.22 -3.85 24.49
CA ILE A 101 -4.57 -2.72 23.85
C ILE A 101 -5.58 -1.57 23.82
N ASP A 102 -5.27 -0.50 24.53
CA ASP A 102 -6.10 0.70 24.56
C ASP A 102 -5.69 1.69 23.46
N ASN A 103 -6.31 2.87 23.42
CA ASN A 103 -5.98 3.86 22.40
C ASN A 103 -4.58 4.44 22.57
N ASP A 104 -4.10 4.61 23.80
CA ASP A 104 -2.79 5.20 24.07
C ASP A 104 -1.68 4.24 23.63
N ASP A 105 -1.87 2.93 23.85
CA ASP A 105 -0.99 1.87 23.34
C ASP A 105 -0.93 1.87 21.80
N ILE A 106 -2.08 2.03 21.13
CA ILE A 106 -2.16 2.13 19.67
C ILE A 106 -1.38 3.36 19.17
N TYR A 107 -1.60 4.53 19.77
CA TYR A 107 -0.86 5.74 19.41
C TYR A 107 0.64 5.58 19.65
N ARG A 108 1.02 4.88 20.72
CA ARG A 108 2.42 4.59 21.04
C ARG A 108 3.06 3.71 19.98
N ALA A 109 2.40 2.62 19.58
CA ALA A 109 2.88 1.73 18.53
C ALA A 109 3.00 2.46 17.18
N ILE A 110 2.00 3.26 16.79
CA ILE A 110 2.03 4.09 15.58
C ILE A 110 3.22 5.05 15.62
N THR A 111 3.48 5.69 16.77
CA THR A 111 4.62 6.59 16.95
C THR A 111 5.96 5.86 16.75
N ILE A 112 6.10 4.64 17.27
CA ILE A 112 7.32 3.83 17.08
C ILE A 112 7.53 3.48 15.61
N ILE A 113 6.46 3.04 14.93
CA ILE A 113 6.47 2.71 13.49
C ILE A 113 6.84 3.97 12.67
N SER A 114 6.36 5.15 13.09
CA SER A 114 6.67 6.45 12.48
C SER A 114 8.10 6.87 12.57
N ARG A 115 8.64 6.91 13.77
CA ARG A 115 9.99 7.46 13.99
C ARG A 115 11.09 6.64 13.35
N CYS A 116 10.85 5.36 13.04
CA CYS A 116 11.81 4.50 12.37
C CYS A 116 11.67 4.45 10.84
N GLY A 117 10.77 5.23 10.24
CA GLY A 117 10.58 5.32 8.79
C GLY A 117 9.91 4.09 8.17
N ALA A 118 9.14 3.32 8.94
CA ALA A 118 8.58 2.06 8.47
C ALA A 118 7.40 2.23 7.49
N PHE A 119 6.56 3.29 7.61
CA PHE A 119 5.58 3.56 6.54
C PHE A 119 6.23 4.10 5.29
N ASP A 120 7.27 4.93 5.37
CA ASP A 120 7.99 5.39 4.17
C ASP A 120 8.58 4.19 3.41
N TYR A 121 9.15 3.23 4.14
CA TYR A 121 9.59 1.96 3.56
C TYR A 121 8.43 1.21 2.90
N ALA A 122 7.32 0.98 3.63
CA ALA A 122 6.18 0.25 3.08
C ALA A 122 5.59 0.95 1.85
N TRP A 123 5.47 2.28 1.88
CA TRP A 123 5.00 3.08 0.76
C TRP A 123 5.92 2.95 -0.45
N GLY A 124 7.24 3.03 -0.25
CA GLY A 124 8.22 2.76 -1.31
C GLY A 124 8.04 1.37 -1.93
N ARG A 125 7.75 0.34 -1.12
CA ARG A 125 7.45 -1.02 -1.62
C ARG A 125 6.14 -1.10 -2.41
N ALA A 126 5.13 -0.31 -2.06
CA ALA A 126 3.91 -0.21 -2.85
C ALA A 126 4.18 0.46 -4.21
N LEU A 127 4.93 1.56 -4.23
CA LEU A 127 5.33 2.26 -5.45
C LEU A 127 6.18 1.36 -6.36
N GLU A 128 7.21 0.70 -5.84
CA GLU A 128 8.03 -0.25 -6.60
C GLU A 128 7.21 -1.40 -7.20
N SER A 129 6.16 -1.85 -6.50
CA SER A 129 5.25 -2.88 -7.02
C SER A 129 4.38 -2.32 -8.14
N LEU A 130 3.89 -1.09 -7.99
CA LEU A 130 3.09 -0.43 -9.02
C LEU A 130 3.90 -0.13 -10.29
N ASP A 131 5.13 0.35 -10.14
CA ASP A 131 6.04 0.62 -11.27
C ASP A 131 6.25 -0.66 -12.09
N ARG A 132 6.50 -1.80 -11.42
CA ARG A 132 6.62 -3.10 -12.11
C ARG A 132 5.32 -3.51 -12.82
N ALA A 133 4.16 -3.21 -12.24
CA ALA A 133 2.88 -3.48 -12.88
C ALA A 133 2.72 -2.62 -14.15
N GLN A 134 3.09 -1.34 -14.09
CA GLN A 134 3.03 -0.42 -15.22
C GLN A 134 4.02 -0.81 -16.32
N ASP A 135 5.28 -1.13 -15.99
CA ASP A 135 6.28 -1.61 -16.94
C ASP A 135 5.78 -2.82 -17.74
N ILE A 136 5.10 -3.76 -17.06
CA ILE A 136 4.48 -4.92 -17.71
C ILE A 136 3.40 -4.46 -18.68
N LEU A 137 2.50 -3.55 -18.29
CA LEU A 137 1.44 -3.06 -19.18
C LEU A 137 2.01 -2.30 -20.39
N GLU A 138 3.02 -1.46 -20.20
CA GLU A 138 3.65 -0.67 -21.26
C GLU A 138 4.33 -1.55 -22.31
N SER A 139 4.76 -2.75 -21.92
CA SER A 139 5.29 -3.76 -22.83
C SER A 139 4.23 -4.43 -23.73
N PHE A 140 2.93 -4.17 -23.52
CA PHE A 140 1.86 -4.59 -24.43
C PHE A 140 1.57 -3.51 -25.50
N PRO A 141 1.08 -3.89 -26.69
CA PRO A 141 0.64 -2.95 -27.71
C PRO A 141 -0.41 -1.97 -27.20
N TYR A 142 -0.45 -0.78 -27.80
CA TYR A 142 -1.46 0.22 -27.48
C TYR A 142 -2.87 -0.34 -27.67
N SER A 143 -3.69 -0.16 -26.63
CA SER A 143 -5.11 -0.49 -26.68
C SER A 143 -5.86 0.30 -25.59
N HIS A 144 -7.16 0.51 -25.80
CA HIS A 144 -8.03 1.13 -24.79
C HIS A 144 -8.00 0.36 -23.46
N GLY A 145 -7.90 -0.98 -23.50
CA GLY A 145 -7.80 -1.81 -22.29
C GLY A 145 -6.50 -1.56 -21.53
N ARG A 146 -5.37 -1.44 -22.23
CA ARG A 146 -4.08 -1.09 -21.62
C ARG A 146 -4.14 0.27 -20.94
N GLU A 147 -4.63 1.30 -21.65
CA GLU A 147 -4.74 2.66 -21.09
C GLU A 147 -5.68 2.70 -19.87
N ALA A 148 -6.79 1.95 -19.90
CA ALA A 148 -7.70 1.84 -18.77
C ALA A 148 -7.01 1.21 -17.53
N LEU A 149 -6.21 0.16 -17.73
CA LEU A 149 -5.45 -0.47 -16.64
C LEU A 149 -4.33 0.43 -16.10
N LEU A 150 -3.64 1.18 -16.98
CA LEU A 150 -2.67 2.20 -16.56
C LEU A 150 -3.35 3.31 -15.76
N GLY A 151 -4.50 3.79 -16.21
CA GLY A 151 -5.32 4.77 -15.47
C GLY A 151 -5.75 4.26 -14.10
N PHE A 152 -6.14 2.98 -14.00
CA PHE A 152 -6.44 2.34 -12.72
C PHE A 152 -5.23 2.30 -11.78
N CYS A 153 -4.04 1.99 -12.31
CA CYS A 153 -2.80 2.01 -11.52
C CYS A 153 -2.52 3.42 -10.96
N SER A 154 -2.61 4.45 -11.78
CA SER A 154 -2.39 5.84 -11.36
C SER A 154 -3.41 6.30 -10.30
N GLY A 155 -4.67 5.87 -10.44
CA GLY A 155 -5.71 6.15 -9.45
C GLY A 155 -5.47 5.48 -8.10
N MET A 156 -4.80 4.30 -8.08
CA MET A 156 -4.61 3.53 -6.85
C MET A 156 -3.75 4.26 -5.83
N ILE A 157 -2.66 4.92 -6.26
CA ILE A 157 -1.75 5.64 -5.34
C ILE A 157 -2.13 7.10 -5.13
N SER A 158 -3.23 7.55 -5.74
CA SER A 158 -3.79 8.87 -5.50
C SER A 158 -4.46 8.87 -4.12
N VAL A 159 -3.68 9.10 -3.07
CA VAL A 159 -4.18 9.23 -1.69
C VAL A 159 -4.35 10.72 -1.40
N PRO A 160 -5.54 11.17 -0.95
CA PRO A 160 -5.75 12.55 -0.52
C PRO A 160 -4.66 13.01 0.46
N THR A 161 -4.08 14.19 0.24
CA THR A 161 -3.05 14.77 1.12
C THR A 161 -3.54 14.91 2.57
N SER A 162 -4.86 15.01 2.76
CA SER A 162 -5.52 15.05 4.08
C SER A 162 -5.34 13.77 4.91
N LEU A 163 -5.09 12.61 4.28
CA LEU A 163 -4.74 11.39 5.01
C LEU A 163 -3.31 11.42 5.54
N TRP A 164 -2.47 12.36 5.09
CA TRP A 164 -1.06 12.48 5.49
C TRP A 164 -0.81 13.67 6.42
N ARG A 165 -1.84 14.44 6.75
CA ARG A 165 -1.77 15.63 7.61
C ARG A 165 -2.69 15.46 8.82
N ASP A 166 -2.13 15.68 10.00
CA ASP A 166 -2.93 15.87 11.20
C ASP A 166 -3.19 17.37 11.37
N ASP A 167 -4.40 17.82 11.05
CA ASP A 167 -4.80 19.22 11.20
C ASP A 167 -4.90 19.68 12.68
N SER A 168 -4.83 18.75 13.64
CA SER A 168 -4.76 19.06 15.07
C SER A 168 -3.33 19.37 15.55
N LEU A 169 -2.32 19.07 14.73
CA LEU A 169 -0.90 19.40 14.94
C LEU A 169 -0.43 20.33 13.81
N PRO A 170 -0.54 21.66 13.96
CA PRO A 170 -0.33 22.60 12.86
C PRO A 170 1.10 22.48 12.29
N GLY A 171 1.18 21.97 11.05
CA GLY A 171 2.42 21.93 10.26
C GLY A 171 3.20 20.63 10.28
N GLN A 172 2.71 19.55 10.90
CA GLN A 172 3.36 18.24 10.84
C GLN A 172 2.66 17.31 9.85
N LEU A 173 3.43 16.80 8.88
CA LEU A 173 3.06 15.56 8.19
C LEU A 173 3.05 14.44 9.23
N ILE A 174 2.08 13.52 9.14
CA ILE A 174 2.02 12.34 10.02
C ILE A 174 3.25 11.43 9.74
N TRP A 175 3.91 11.59 8.56
CA TRP A 175 5.08 10.82 8.09
C TRP A 175 6.04 11.69 7.25
N GLY A 176 7.35 11.47 7.38
CA GLY A 176 8.42 11.78 6.42
C GLY A 176 8.51 13.19 5.83
N SER A 177 9.66 13.86 5.99
CA SER A 177 10.00 15.04 5.19
C SER A 177 10.01 14.70 3.69
N ASP A 178 9.17 15.37 2.90
CA ASP A 178 9.20 15.47 1.43
C ASP A 178 9.46 14.16 0.65
N ILE A 179 8.73 13.09 0.96
CA ILE A 179 8.59 11.96 0.01
C ILE A 179 7.33 12.22 -0.82
N SER A 180 7.45 13.19 -1.73
CA SER A 180 6.62 13.41 -2.93
C SER A 180 5.13 13.03 -2.79
N CYS A 181 4.40 13.83 -2.02
CA CYS A 181 3.07 14.22 -2.46
C CYS A 181 3.30 15.06 -3.75
N PRO A 182 2.81 14.66 -4.94
CA PRO A 182 2.98 15.50 -6.11
C PRO A 182 2.36 16.85 -5.79
N SER A 183 3.16 17.91 -5.83
CA SER A 183 2.60 19.24 -5.70
C SER A 183 1.60 19.44 -6.84
N PRO A 184 0.47 20.13 -6.61
CA PRO A 184 -0.47 20.47 -7.68
C PRO A 184 0.17 21.30 -8.82
N ASP A 185 1.42 21.73 -8.66
CA ASP A 185 2.20 22.53 -9.60
C ASP A 185 3.28 21.72 -10.36
N SER A 186 3.26 20.38 -10.28
CA SER A 186 4.19 19.55 -11.06
C SER A 186 3.77 19.55 -12.56
N PRO A 187 4.64 20.00 -13.48
CA PRO A 187 4.30 20.14 -14.89
C PRO A 187 4.24 18.74 -15.54
N GLY A 188 3.06 18.14 -15.56
CA GLY A 188 2.85 16.81 -16.14
C GLY A 188 1.41 16.31 -16.16
N PHE A 189 0.49 16.92 -15.40
CA PHE A 189 -0.93 16.56 -15.46
C PHE A 189 -1.64 17.34 -16.57
N ILE A 190 -1.93 16.65 -17.69
CA ILE A 190 -2.90 17.13 -18.66
C ILE A 190 -4.29 16.94 -18.03
N THR A 191 -4.89 18.05 -17.63
CA THR A 191 -6.32 18.11 -17.30
C THR A 191 -7.14 18.14 -18.58
N THR A 192 -7.99 17.13 -18.78
CA THR A 192 -9.21 17.20 -19.59
C THR A 192 -10.35 16.60 -18.81
#